data_AF-A0A9W6X276-F1
#
_entry.id   AF-A0A9W6X276-F1
#
_cell.length_a   1.000
_cell.length_b   1.000
_cell.length_c   1.000
_cell.angle_alpha   90.00
_cell.angle_beta   90.00
_cell.angle_gamma   90.00
#
_symmetry.space_group_name_H-M   'P 1'
#
loop_
_entity.id
_entity.type
_entity.pdbx_description
1 polymer ?
#
loop_
_entity_poly.entity_id
_entity_poly.type
_entity_poly.pdbx_seq_one_letter_code
_entity_poly.pdbx_strand_id
1 'polypeptide(L)' 'MWEAFPQGGCWILKIKKKANVLGKMWQDLVFAAIGEAFEELDVVGIAMAIRSKEDMLSVWNADNSDDNTRFAIGCVLP' A
#
# COMPACT_ATOMS: atom_id res chain seq x y z
N MET A 1 -0.04 -8.17 -10.43
CA MET A 1 -0.94 -7.03 -10.15
C MET A 1 -1.01 -6.07 -11.32
N TRP A 2 0.10 -5.47 -11.75
CA TRP A 2 0.07 -4.50 -12.87
C TRP A 2 -0.49 -5.02 -14.21
N GLU A 3 -0.30 -6.32 -14.53
CA GLU A 3 -0.91 -6.93 -15.73
C GLU A 3 -2.43 -7.10 -15.63
N ALA A 4 -2.96 -7.26 -14.41
CA ALA A 4 -4.40 -7.42 -14.16
C ALA A 4 -5.11 -6.06 -14.03
N PHE A 5 -4.39 -5.02 -13.60
CA PHE A 5 -4.92 -3.67 -13.37
C PHE A 5 -4.06 -2.62 -14.09
N PRO A 6 -4.16 -2.53 -15.43
CA PRO A 6 -3.31 -1.65 -16.23
C PRO A 6 -3.61 -0.15 -16.03
N GLN A 7 -4.83 0.19 -15.60
CA GLN A 7 -5.24 1.57 -15.23
C GLN A 7 -4.98 1.88 -13.75
N GLY A 8 -4.46 0.90 -13.02
CA GLY A 8 -4.28 0.97 -11.58
C GLY A 8 -3.09 1.81 -11.15
N GLY A 9 -2.87 1.81 -9.84
CA GLY A 9 -1.78 2.51 -9.19
C GLY A 9 -1.04 1.62 -8.18
N CYS A 10 0.10 2.12 -7.74
CA CYS A 10 0.86 1.51 -6.66
C CYS A 10 1.50 2.59 -5.78
N TRP A 11 1.04 2.67 -4.54
CA TRP A 11 1.71 3.42 -3.48
C TRP A 11 2.84 2.58 -2.90
N ILE A 12 4.03 3.15 -2.79
CA ILE A 12 5.22 2.44 -2.28
C ILE A 12 5.84 3.23 -1.15
N LEU A 13 5.86 2.64 0.05
CA LEU A 13 6.59 3.11 1.21
C LEU A 13 7.92 2.38 1.33
N LYS A 14 9.02 3.14 1.35
CA LYS A 14 10.38 2.60 1.54
C LYS A 14 10.79 2.75 3.00
N ILE A 15 11.18 1.64 3.62
CA ILE A 15 11.50 1.56 5.04
C ILE A 15 12.97 1.22 5.21
N LYS A 16 13.70 2.09 5.91
CA LYS A 16 15.11 1.85 6.25
C LYS A 16 15.22 0.77 7.32
N LYS A 17 16.19 -0.13 7.17
CA LYS A 17 16.42 -1.27 8.08
C LYS A 17 16.56 -0.92 9.55
N LYS A 18 17.11 0.26 9.86
CA LYS A 18 17.33 0.72 11.24
C LYS A 18 16.05 1.13 11.97
N ALA A 19 14.92 1.21 11.29
CA ALA A 19 13.70 1.75 11.88
C ALA A 19 12.99 0.75 12.81
N ASN A 20 13.20 -0.57 12.68
CA ASN A 20 12.52 -1.62 13.48
C ASN A 20 10.97 -1.52 13.51
N VAL A 21 10.36 -0.77 12.58
CA VAL A 21 8.89 -0.54 12.51
C VAL A 21 8.17 -1.42 11.48
N LEU A 22 8.91 -2.14 10.64
CA LEU A 22 8.34 -2.87 9.49
C LEU A 22 7.22 -3.83 9.90
N GLY A 23 7.43 -4.62 10.96
CA GLY A 23 6.43 -5.58 11.42
C GLY A 23 5.13 -4.92 11.86
N LYS A 24 5.23 -3.81 12.60
CA LYS A 24 4.06 -3.04 13.03
C LYS A 24 3.33 -2.41 11.83
N MET A 25 4.07 -1.76 10.93
CA MET A 25 3.47 -1.14 9.73
C MET A 25 2.78 -2.17 8.82
N TRP A 26 3.38 -3.36 8.67
CA TRP A 26 2.73 -4.45 7.94
C TRP A 26 1.44 -4.92 8.61
N GLN A 27 1.46 -5.11 9.94
CA GLN A 27 0.27 -5.49 10.69
C GLN A 27 -0.84 -4.44 10.58
N ASP A 28 -0.51 -3.16 10.75
CA ASP A 28 -1.45 -2.06 10.64
C ASP A 28 -2.07 -2.01 9.23
N LEU A 29 -1.27 -2.25 8.18
CA LEU A 29 -1.75 -2.29 6.81
C LEU A 29 -2.66 -3.50 6.54
N VAL A 30 -2.35 -4.66 7.09
CA VAL A 30 -3.22 -5.84 7.03
C VAL A 30 -4.55 -5.56 7.73
N PHE A 31 -4.53 -4.94 8.91
CA PHE A 31 -5.75 -4.55 9.62
C PHE A 31 -6.58 -3.52 8.87
N ALA A 32 -5.94 -2.52 8.24
CA ALA A 32 -6.63 -1.57 7.38
C ALA A 32 -7.31 -2.27 6.19
N ALA A 33 -6.63 -3.24 5.56
CA ALA A 33 -7.17 -3.99 4.43
C ALA A 33 -8.36 -4.87 4.82
N ILE A 34 -8.23 -5.72 5.85
CA ILE A 34 -9.32 -6.61 6.28
C ILE A 34 -10.44 -5.87 7.01
N GLY A 35 -10.14 -4.68 7.54
CA GLY A 35 -11.08 -3.81 8.23
C GLY A 35 -11.81 -2.86 7.27
N GLU A 36 -11.60 -3.00 5.96
CA GLU A 36 -12.25 -2.18 4.92
C GLU A 36 -11.97 -0.66 5.07
N ALA A 37 -10.84 -0.27 5.67
CA ALA A 37 -10.50 1.13 5.91
C ALA A 37 -10.16 1.92 4.63
N PHE A 38 -10.03 1.23 3.50
CA PHE A 38 -9.80 1.84 2.19
C PHE A 38 -11.09 2.16 1.44
N GLU A 39 -12.27 1.76 1.95
CA GLU A 39 -13.59 2.14 1.42
C GLU A 39 -13.67 2.12 -0.12
N GLU A 40 -13.91 3.28 -0.76
CA GLU A 40 -14.13 3.44 -2.20
C GLU A 40 -12.82 3.63 -3.00
N LEU A 41 -11.65 3.34 -2.42
CA LEU A 41 -10.35 3.60 -3.05
C LEU A 41 -9.85 2.48 -3.98
N ASP A 42 -10.72 1.51 -4.30
CA ASP A 42 -10.46 0.40 -5.21
C ASP A 42 -9.15 -0.37 -4.93
N VAL A 43 -8.81 -0.54 -3.65
CA VAL A 43 -7.59 -1.27 -3.24
C VAL A 43 -7.77 -2.76 -3.55
N VAL A 44 -6.88 -3.28 -4.38
CA VAL A 44 -6.89 -4.68 -4.86
C VAL A 44 -5.85 -5.55 -4.18
N GLY A 45 -4.92 -4.93 -3.44
CA GLY A 45 -4.02 -5.69 -2.60
C GLY A 45 -2.89 -4.90 -1.99
N ILE A 46 -2.29 -5.53 -1.00
CA ILE A 46 -1.13 -5.03 -0.27
C ILE A 46 0.01 -6.04 -0.40
N ALA A 47 1.25 -5.56 -0.46
CA ALA A 47 2.41 -6.43 -0.53
C ALA A 47 3.60 -5.85 0.23
N MET A 48 4.38 -6.75 0.85
CA MET A 48 5.64 -6.45 1.51
C MET A 48 6.79 -7.11 0.75
N ALA A 49 7.85 -6.36 0.50
CA ALA A 49 9.08 -6.86 -0.10
C ALA A 49 10.26 -6.59 0.83
N ILE A 50 10.85 -7.68 1.36
CA ILE A 50 12.04 -7.62 2.19
C ILE A 50 13.28 -7.65 1.29
N ARG A 51 14.16 -6.65 1.38
CA ARG A 51 15.38 -6.57 0.56
C ARG A 51 16.61 -6.30 1.41
N SER A 52 17.79 -6.32 0.80
CA SER A 52 19.06 -6.10 1.51
C SER A 52 19.27 -4.65 1.95
N LYS A 53 18.89 -3.66 1.11
CA LYS A 53 19.10 -2.23 1.38
C LYS A 53 17.94 -1.58 2.14
N GLU A 54 16.73 -1.73 1.62
CA GLU A 54 15.51 -1.10 2.14
C GLU A 54 14.34 -2.04 1.92
N ASP A 55 13.46 -2.12 2.91
CA ASP A 55 12.21 -2.87 2.78
C ASP A 55 11.15 -1.98 2.14
N MET A 56 10.15 -2.60 1.52
CA MET A 56 9.08 -1.89 0.84
C MET A 56 7.73 -2.44 1.27
N LEU A 57 6.81 -1.54 1.60
CA LEU A 57 5.38 -1.81 1.65
C LEU A 57 4.72 -1.19 0.43
N SER A 58 3.75 -1.87 -0.14
CA SER A 58 3.01 -1.38 -1.30
C SER A 58 1.52 -1.64 -1.18
N VAL A 59 0.74 -0.69 -1.68
CA VAL A 59 -0.73 -0.77 -1.80
C VAL A 59 -1.09 -0.53 -3.26
N TRP A 60 -1.87 -1.43 -3.82
CA TRP A 60 -2.25 -1.44 -5.23
C TRP A 60 -3.75 -1.15 -5.34
N ASN A 61 -4.12 -0.27 -6.27
CA ASN A 61 -5.51 0.04 -6.60
C ASN A 61 -5.84 -0.30 -8.06
N ALA A 62 -7.09 -0.66 -8.35
CA ALA A 62 -7.55 -1.13 -9.66
C ALA A 62 -7.63 -0.01 -10.70
N ASP A 63 -8.07 1.17 -10.27
CA ASP A 63 -8.22 2.36 -11.10
C ASP A 63 -7.65 3.58 -10.37
N ASN A 64 -6.93 4.39 -11.12
CA ASN A 64 -6.21 5.55 -10.63
C ASN A 64 -6.51 6.80 -11.47
N SER A 65 -7.69 6.81 -12.08
CA SER A 65 -8.25 7.86 -12.94
C SER A 65 -8.68 9.12 -12.16
N ASP A 66 -9.12 8.96 -10.91
CA ASP A 66 -9.34 10.07 -9.98
C ASP A 66 -8.06 10.40 -9.20
N ASP A 67 -7.56 11.62 -9.36
CA ASP A 67 -6.39 12.12 -8.64
C ASP A 67 -6.60 12.10 -7.11
N ASN A 68 -7.84 12.27 -6.62
CA ASN A 68 -8.13 12.21 -5.18
C ASN A 68 -7.88 10.83 -4.58
N THR A 69 -8.11 9.76 -5.36
CA THR A 69 -7.91 8.38 -4.91
C THR A 69 -6.47 8.14 -4.48
N ARG A 70 -5.51 8.71 -5.23
CA ARG A 70 -4.08 8.61 -4.89
C ARG A 70 -3.81 9.21 -3.52
N PHE A 71 -4.25 10.43 -3.29
CA PHE A 71 -3.97 11.13 -2.04
C PHE A 71 -4.68 10.48 -0.85
N ALA A 72 -5.92 10.03 -1.04
CA ALA A 72 -6.70 9.37 0.00
C ALA A 72 -6.08 8.03 0.45
N ILE A 73 -5.57 7.20 -0.48
CA ILE A 73 -4.83 5.98 -0.10
C ILE A 73 -3.64 6.33 0.79
N GLY A 74 -2.92 7.41 0.47
CA GLY A 74 -1.79 7.89 1.28
C GLY A 74 -2.17 8.29 2.71
N CYS A 75 -3.41 8.73 2.95
CA CYS A 75 -3.90 9.09 4.29
C CYS A 75 -4.20 7.89 5.18
N VAL A 76 -4.46 6.71 4.62
CA VAL A 76 -4.73 5.46 5.36
C VAL A 76 -3.43 4.73 5.73
N LEU A 77 -2.31 5.09 5.10
CA LEU A 77 -1.02 4.48 5.36
C LEU A 77 -0.44 4.89 6.73
N PRO A 78 0.24 3.96 7.44
CA PRO A 78 0.84 4.21 8.75
C PRO A 78 2.12 5.04 8.73
#